data_AF-A0A193LID0-F1
#
_entry.id   AF-A0A193LID0-F1
#
_cell.length_a   1.000
_cell.length_b   1.000
_cell.length_c   1.000
_cell.angle_alpha   90.00
_cell.angle_beta   90.00
_cell.angle_gamma   90.00
#
_symmetry.space_group_name_H-M   'P 1'
#
loop_
_entity.id
_entity.type
_entity.pdbx_description
1 polymer ?
#
loop_
_entity_poly.entity_id
_entity_poly.type
_entity_poly.pdbx_seq_one_letter_code
_entity_poly.pdbx_strand_id
1 'polypeptide(L)'
;MSHQVDCFAAALAVIVGNGQIKQRLTSAYQDHLLELENEQLPIPMRQMFADLTHLMKRVAPHNGEGPICASVRKMSPAETERCAQLMLQLYAAAIRHSDGGQKALPLVVEEPTPVPPFLVKSG
;
A
#
# COMPACT_ATOMS: atom_id res chain seq x y z
N MET A 1 -10.00 11.24 -3.53
CA MET A 1 -9.36 10.02 -3.03
C MET A 1 -7.96 9.98 -3.62
N SER A 2 -6.94 9.53 -2.88
CA SER A 2 -5.60 9.41 -3.47
C SER A 2 -5.59 8.24 -4.46
N HIS A 3 -4.86 8.36 -5.58
CA HIS A 3 -4.79 7.34 -6.65
C HIS A 3 -4.55 5.91 -6.11
N GLN A 4 -3.73 5.78 -5.07
CA GLN A 4 -3.44 4.53 -4.37
C GLN A 4 -4.68 3.89 -3.73
N VAL A 5 -5.54 4.69 -3.09
CA VAL A 5 -6.78 4.20 -2.49
C VAL A 5 -7.69 3.63 -3.56
N ASP A 6 -7.78 4.29 -4.71
CA ASP A 6 -8.61 3.85 -5.84
C ASP A 6 -8.08 2.53 -6.43
N CYS A 7 -6.76 2.40 -6.61
CA CYS A 7 -6.12 1.16 -7.05
C CYS A 7 -6.41 -0.02 -6.11
N PHE A 8 -6.22 0.16 -4.80
CA PHE A 8 -6.49 -0.91 -3.82
C PHE A 8 -7.99 -1.22 -3.69
N ALA A 9 -8.86 -0.21 -3.80
CA ALA A 9 -10.30 -0.41 -3.81
C ALA A 9 -10.73 -1.25 -5.02
N ALA A 10 -10.23 -0.92 -6.22
CA ALA A 10 -10.52 -1.66 -7.44
C ALA A 10 -10.02 -3.11 -7.36
N ALA A 11 -8.79 -3.33 -6.86
CA ALA A 11 -8.26 -4.68 -6.62
C ALA A 11 -9.15 -5.49 -5.66
N LEU A 12 -9.62 -4.88 -4.57
CA LEU A 12 -10.53 -5.54 -3.62
C LEU A 12 -11.89 -5.86 -4.23
N ALA A 13 -12.44 -4.96 -5.05
CA ALA A 13 -13.70 -5.21 -5.76
C ALA A 13 -13.59 -6.45 -6.66
N VAL A 14 -12.45 -6.63 -7.34
CA VAL A 14 -12.16 -7.84 -8.11
C VAL A 14 -12.08 -9.06 -7.19
N ILE A 15 -11.43 -8.99 -6.02
CA ILE A 15 -11.32 -10.13 -5.08
C ILE A 15 -12.67 -10.61 -4.56
N VAL A 16 -13.57 -9.68 -4.21
CA VAL A 16 -14.90 -9.98 -3.65
C VAL A 16 -15.89 -10.44 -4.74
N GLY A 17 -15.54 -10.24 -6.01
CA GLY A 17 -16.33 -10.70 -7.15
C GLY A 17 -16.47 -12.23 -7.27
N ASN A 18 -17.17 -12.66 -8.31
CA ASN A 18 -17.46 -14.06 -8.57
C ASN A 18 -16.32 -14.79 -9.31
N GLY A 19 -16.21 -16.10 -9.14
CA GLY A 19 -15.27 -16.96 -9.90
C GLY A 19 -14.30 -17.76 -9.03
N GLN A 20 -13.14 -18.12 -9.59
CA GLN A 20 -12.08 -18.77 -8.82
C GLN A 20 -11.17 -17.71 -8.19
N ILE A 21 -10.92 -17.82 -6.89
CA ILE A 21 -10.14 -16.81 -6.15
C ILE A 21 -8.74 -16.58 -6.75
N LYS A 22 -8.09 -17.63 -7.26
CA LYS A 22 -6.80 -17.51 -7.96
C LYS A 22 -6.88 -16.61 -9.20
N GLN A 23 -7.88 -16.83 -10.04
CA GLN A 23 -8.10 -15.97 -11.21
C GLN A 23 -8.36 -14.52 -10.79
N ARG A 24 -9.14 -14.31 -9.73
CA ARG A 24 -9.41 -12.96 -9.20
C ARG A 24 -8.17 -12.30 -8.62
N LEU A 25 -7.29 -13.05 -7.95
CA LEU A 25 -6.00 -12.51 -7.48
C LEU A 25 -5.10 -12.08 -8.64
N THR A 26 -5.04 -12.89 -9.70
CA THR A 26 -4.28 -12.56 -10.91
C THR A 26 -4.80 -11.25 -11.52
N SER A 27 -6.10 -11.14 -11.79
CA SER A 27 -6.71 -9.92 -12.34
C SER A 27 -6.56 -8.72 -11.42
N ALA A 28 -6.89 -8.86 -10.13
CA ALA A 28 -6.79 -7.78 -9.15
C ALA A 28 -5.38 -7.17 -9.11
N TYR A 29 -4.34 -8.01 -9.16
CA TYR A 29 -2.97 -7.52 -9.12
C TYR A 29 -2.51 -6.98 -10.48
N GLN A 30 -2.79 -7.68 -11.59
CA GLN A 30 -2.37 -7.25 -12.92
C GLN A 30 -3.02 -5.95 -13.36
N ASP A 31 -4.33 -5.83 -13.13
CA ASP A 31 -5.15 -4.76 -13.71
C ASP A 31 -5.11 -3.48 -12.87
N HIS A 32 -4.76 -3.56 -11.58
CA HIS A 32 -4.86 -2.43 -10.66
C HIS A 32 -3.61 -2.15 -9.82
N LEU A 33 -2.74 -3.14 -9.61
CA LEU A 33 -1.59 -3.02 -8.68
C LEU A 33 -0.23 -3.14 -9.37
N LEU A 34 -0.16 -3.65 -10.61
CA LEU A 34 1.10 -3.92 -11.29
C LEU A 34 1.88 -2.65 -11.64
N GLU A 35 1.17 -1.57 -11.97
CA GLU A 35 1.74 -0.27 -12.29
C GLU A 35 2.09 0.56 -11.05
N LEU A 36 1.69 0.11 -9.86
CA LEU A 36 1.96 0.80 -8.62
C LEU A 36 3.40 0.53 -8.18
N GLU A 37 4.21 1.59 -8.10
CA GLU A 37 5.58 1.49 -7.62
C GLU A 37 5.63 1.55 -6.09
N ASN A 38 6.54 0.80 -5.49
CA ASN A 38 6.67 0.73 -4.03
C ASN A 38 7.07 2.09 -3.44
N GLU A 39 7.85 2.87 -4.18
CA GLU A 39 8.35 4.20 -3.83
C GLU A 39 7.22 5.23 -3.72
N GLN A 40 6.14 5.05 -4.48
CA GLN A 40 4.98 5.93 -4.43
C GLN A 40 4.21 5.74 -3.12
N LEU A 41 4.28 4.57 -2.50
CA LEU A 41 3.56 4.26 -1.26
C LEU A 41 4.19 4.92 -0.03
N PRO A 42 3.36 5.29 0.98
CA PRO A 42 3.85 5.69 2.29
C PRO A 42 4.77 4.62 2.91
N ILE A 43 5.84 5.05 3.58
CA ILE A 43 6.84 4.18 4.25
C ILE A 43 6.23 2.98 5.00
N PRO A 44 5.21 3.13 5.87
CA PRO A 44 4.65 2.00 6.60
C PRO A 44 3.95 0.94 5.72
N MET A 45 3.56 1.29 4.49
CA MET A 45 2.91 0.37 3.55
C MET A 45 3.90 -0.37 2.66
N ARG A 46 5.11 0.17 2.49
CA ARG A 46 6.12 -0.34 1.54
C ARG A 46 6.48 -1.79 1.77
N GLN A 47 6.72 -2.18 3.03
CA GLN A 47 7.04 -3.57 3.35
C GLN A 47 5.87 -4.51 3.04
N MET A 48 4.65 -4.12 3.41
CA MET A 48 3.46 -4.92 3.16
C MET A 48 3.18 -5.10 1.66
N PHE A 49 3.42 -4.06 0.86
CA PHE A 49 3.30 -4.14 -0.60
C PHE A 49 4.43 -4.95 -1.24
N ALA A 50 5.64 -4.90 -0.69
CA ALA A 50 6.75 -5.74 -1.11
C ALA A 50 6.44 -7.23 -0.83
N ASP A 51 5.89 -7.55 0.34
CA ASP A 51 5.49 -8.90 0.71
C ASP A 51 4.41 -9.45 -0.25
N LEU A 52 3.39 -8.63 -0.56
CA LEU A 52 2.37 -8.98 -1.56
C LEU A 52 3.00 -9.23 -2.93
N THR A 53 3.87 -8.32 -3.39
CA THR A 53 4.55 -8.41 -4.68
C THR A 53 5.42 -9.66 -4.77
N HIS A 54 6.13 -9.99 -3.69
CA HIS A 54 6.91 -11.21 -3.60
C HIS A 54 6.02 -12.45 -3.71
N LEU A 55 4.92 -12.53 -2.96
CA LEU A 55 3.97 -13.65 -3.08
C LEU A 55 3.44 -13.80 -4.52
N MET A 56 3.13 -12.69 -5.18
CA MET A 56 2.60 -12.66 -6.54
C MET A 56 3.64 -12.91 -7.63
N LYS A 57 4.95 -12.86 -7.34
CA LYS A 57 6.01 -13.02 -8.36
C LYS A 57 7.10 -14.04 -8.01
N ARG A 58 7.00 -14.79 -6.90
CA ARG A 58 8.08 -15.68 -6.42
C ARG A 58 8.37 -16.88 -7.31
N VAL A 59 7.40 -17.34 -8.12
CA VAL A 59 7.57 -18.54 -8.95
C VAL A 59 8.02 -18.12 -10.34
N ALA A 60 9.13 -18.70 -10.79
CA ALA A 60 9.62 -18.50 -12.14
C ALA A 60 8.60 -19.06 -13.16
N PRO A 61 8.25 -18.28 -14.20
CA PRO A 61 7.33 -18.73 -15.22
C PRO A 61 7.86 -19.93 -16.01
N HIS A 62 6.96 -20.75 -16.53
CA HIS A 62 7.25 -21.81 -17.50
C HIS A 62 6.44 -21.59 -18.78
N ASN A 63 7.01 -21.97 -19.93
CA ASN A 63 6.29 -22.03 -21.21
C ASN A 63 5.59 -20.72 -21.63
N GLY A 64 6.21 -19.57 -21.34
CA GLY A 64 5.69 -18.25 -21.77
C GLY A 64 4.56 -17.68 -20.93
N GLU A 65 4.15 -18.32 -19.82
CA GLU A 65 3.23 -17.69 -18.87
C GLU A 65 3.90 -16.51 -18.13
N GLY A 66 3.14 -15.53 -17.64
CA GLY A 66 3.70 -14.44 -16.82
C GLY A 66 4.05 -14.89 -15.40
N PRO A 67 4.97 -14.20 -14.69
CA PRO A 67 5.38 -14.56 -13.32
C PRO A 67 4.22 -14.57 -12.31
N ILE A 68 3.18 -13.76 -12.56
CA ILE A 68 1.96 -13.70 -11.74
C ILE A 68 1.14 -14.98 -11.90
N CYS A 69 0.84 -15.38 -13.13
CA CYS A 69 0.13 -16.62 -13.42
C CYS A 69 0.87 -17.83 -12.83
N ALA A 70 2.20 -17.88 -13.00
CA ALA A 70 3.04 -18.94 -12.45
C ALA A 70 2.95 -19.03 -10.92
N SER A 71 3.04 -17.89 -10.24
CA SER A 71 3.01 -17.81 -8.78
C SER A 71 1.64 -18.20 -8.22
N VAL A 72 0.57 -17.62 -8.76
CA VAL A 72 -0.81 -17.88 -8.33
C VAL A 72 -1.21 -19.34 -8.57
N ARG A 73 -0.76 -19.95 -9.69
CA ARG A 73 -0.99 -21.37 -9.97
C ARG A 73 -0.50 -22.26 -8.84
N LYS A 74 0.69 -21.96 -8.29
CA LYS A 74 1.33 -22.71 -7.21
C LYS A 74 0.87 -22.33 -5.81
N MET A 75 0.08 -21.27 -5.63
CA MET A 75 -0.41 -20.87 -4.32
C MET A 75 -1.31 -21.93 -3.69
N SER A 76 -1.09 -22.19 -2.41
CA SER A 76 -2.02 -22.94 -1.57
C SER A 76 -3.26 -22.07 -1.21
N PRO A 77 -4.33 -22.68 -0.66
CA PRO A 77 -5.47 -21.92 -0.15
C PRO A 77 -5.07 -20.87 0.89
N ALA A 78 -4.17 -21.22 1.82
CA ALA A 78 -3.70 -20.30 2.86
C ALA A 78 -2.91 -19.11 2.28
N GLU A 79 -2.12 -19.34 1.24
CA GLU A 79 -1.37 -18.25 0.57
C GLU A 79 -2.29 -17.35 -0.24
N THR A 80 -3.32 -17.92 -0.85
CA THR A 80 -4.37 -17.19 -1.54
C THR A 80 -5.12 -16.27 -0.57
N GLU A 81 -5.50 -16.80 0.60
CA GLU A 81 -6.14 -16.02 1.67
C GLU A 81 -5.21 -14.90 2.18
N ARG A 82 -3.93 -15.22 2.42
CA ARG A 82 -2.93 -14.23 2.83
C ARG A 82 -2.80 -13.09 1.82
N CYS A 83 -2.83 -13.37 0.52
CA CYS A 83 -2.80 -12.32 -0.50
C CYS A 83 -4.02 -11.40 -0.40
N ALA A 84 -5.22 -11.97 -0.23
CA ALA A 84 -6.43 -11.17 -0.07
C ALA A 84 -6.40 -10.31 1.21
N GLN A 85 -5.91 -10.88 2.32
CA GLN A 85 -5.72 -10.14 3.58
C GLN A 85 -4.71 -9.00 3.43
N LEU A 86 -3.58 -9.22 2.76
CA LEU A 86 -2.59 -8.17 2.49
C LEU A 86 -3.19 -7.02 1.66
N MET A 87 -3.97 -7.32 0.62
CA MET A 87 -4.66 -6.29 -0.17
C MET A 87 -5.65 -5.48 0.68
N LEU A 88 -6.38 -6.13 1.58
CA LEU A 88 -7.29 -5.44 2.51
C LEU A 88 -6.55 -4.54 3.50
N GLN A 89 -5.44 -5.02 4.06
CA GLN A 89 -4.60 -4.24 4.98
C GLN A 89 -3.97 -3.04 4.29
N LEU A 90 -3.51 -3.21 3.03
CA LEU A 90 -3.00 -2.13 2.19
C LEU A 90 -4.08 -1.08 1.89
N TYR A 91 -5.29 -1.49 1.54
CA TYR A 91 -6.42 -0.58 1.34
C TYR A 91 -6.72 0.23 2.62
N ALA A 92 -6.83 -0.45 3.76
CA ALA A 92 -7.10 0.22 5.03
C ALA A 92 -5.98 1.20 5.42
N ALA A 93 -4.72 0.86 5.14
CA ALA A 93 -3.58 1.75 5.35
C ALA A 93 -3.63 2.95 4.39
N ALA A 94 -3.95 2.71 3.11
CA ALA A 94 -4.09 3.77 2.11
C ALA A 94 -5.13 4.81 2.53
N ILE A 95 -6.30 4.36 3.03
CA ILE A 95 -7.35 5.26 3.54
C ILE A 95 -6.81 6.12 4.70
N ARG A 96 -6.19 5.50 5.71
CA ARG A 96 -5.64 6.22 6.87
C ARG A 96 -4.62 7.29 6.48
N HIS A 97 -3.78 7.00 5.48
CA HIS A 97 -2.81 7.96 4.98
C HIS A 97 -3.42 9.03 4.07
N SER A 98 -4.51 8.72 3.36
CA SER A 98 -5.24 9.69 2.53
C SER A 98 -6.03 10.71 3.37
N ASP A 99 -6.59 10.27 4.51
CA ASP A 99 -7.36 11.12 5.43
C ASP A 99 -6.44 11.90 6.40
N GLY A 100 -5.34 11.26 6.82
CA GLY A 100 -4.32 11.89 7.68
C GLY A 100 -3.41 12.90 6.96
N GLY A 101 -3.39 12.93 5.62
CA GLY A 101 -2.54 13.79 4.81
C GLY A 101 -2.80 15.30 4.94
N GLN A 102 -3.95 15.70 5.50
CA GLN A 102 -4.27 17.11 5.82
C GLN A 102 -4.13 17.45 7.31
N LYS A 103 -3.70 16.51 8.16
CA LYS A 103 -3.47 16.76 9.59
C LYS A 103 -1.99 16.65 9.97
N ALA A 104 -1.08 16.83 9.01
CA ALA A 104 0.21 17.39 9.32
C ALA A 104 -0.04 18.83 9.79
N LEU A 105 -0.29 19.00 11.09
CA LEU A 105 -0.18 20.31 11.72
C LEU A 105 1.15 20.89 11.27
N PRO A 106 1.21 22.17 10.83
CA PRO A 106 2.50 22.82 10.74
C PRO A 106 3.12 22.69 12.12
N LEU A 107 4.25 21.97 12.21
CA LEU A 107 5.19 22.16 13.30
C LEU A 107 5.67 23.59 13.15
N VAL A 108 4.88 24.54 13.65
CA VAL A 108 5.36 25.87 13.98
C VAL A 108 6.35 25.61 15.09
N VAL A 109 7.60 25.43 14.69
CA VAL A 109 8.72 25.70 15.58
C VAL A 109 8.59 27.20 15.83
N GLU A 110 7.91 27.58 16.91
CA GLU A 110 8.06 28.92 17.44
C GLU A 110 9.55 29.05 17.75
N GLU A 111 10.28 29.71 16.85
CA GLU A 111 11.58 30.24 17.22
C GLU A 111 11.36 31.07 18.48
N PRO A 112 12.16 30.86 19.55
CA PRO A 112 12.01 31.64 20.75
C PRO A 112 12.17 33.11 20.37
N THR A 113 11.08 33.87 20.49
CA THR A 113 11.09 35.31 20.24
C THR A 113 12.25 35.89 21.03
N PRO A 114 13.19 36.63 20.40
CA PRO A 114 14.30 37.21 21.13
C PRO A 114 13.72 38.12 22.21
N VAL A 115 14.07 37.83 23.47
CA VAL A 115 13.63 38.62 24.62
C VAL A 115 14.01 40.08 24.34
N PRO A 116 13.04 41.00 24.32
CA PRO A 116 13.36 42.38 24.06
C PRO A 116 14.24 42.92 25.19
N PRO A 117 15.24 43.78 24.87
CA PRO A 117 16.34 44.12 25.77
C PRO A 117 15.93 44.81 27.08
N PHE A 118 14.66 45.23 27.22
CA PHE A 118 14.12 45.82 28.45
C PHE A 118 13.75 44.79 29.53
N LEU A 119 13.69 43.49 29.20
CA LEU A 119 13.37 42.41 30.14
C LEU A 119 14.61 41.84 30.85
N VAL A 120 15.81 42.34 30.54
CA VAL A 120 17.03 41.99 31.28
C VAL A 120 17.07 42.86 32.54
N LYS A 121 16.56 42.33 33.66
CA LYS A 121 16.76 42.97 34.97
C LYS A 121 18.26 42.98 35.25
N SER A 122 18.87 44.15 35.20
CA SER A 122 20.18 44.39 35.79
C SER A 122 20.04 44.34 37.31
N GLY A 123 20.60 43.30 37.92
CA GLY A 123 20.65 43.08 39.36
C GLY A 123 21.66 42.00 39.68
#